data_AF-A0A314YJK8-F1
#
_entry.id   AF-A0A314YJK8-F1
#
_cell.length_a   1.000
_cell.length_b   1.000
_cell.length_c   1.000
_cell.angle_alpha   90.00
_cell.angle_beta   90.00
_cell.angle_gamma   90.00
#
_symmetry.space_group_name_H-M   'P 1'
#
loop_
_entity.id
_entity.type
_entity.pdbx_description
1 polymer ?
#
loop_
_entity_poly.entity_id
_entity_poly.type
_entity_poly.pdbx_seq_one_letter_code
_entity_poly.pdbx_strand_id
1 'polypeptide(L)'
;MSEIFHSLVLNRRFDDATLRVLESALVSKDVKSSIEVRSGLRQFLRSESLSVLREISEKSAREKLLVLEFLVRSFALVGDSCLALRYEALLLRDLKSATNPWLQVPYTEWLNFAHQSKDSGFYSVAGRACENALVCFKRKFQAQTADYLKKRLKEKSMDCSSVCKDTKSVASTLFRNGIKKRNLRKLNESRSLSRMTDGS
;
A
#
# COMPACT_ATOMS: atom_id res chain seq x y z
N MET A 1 -40.54 9.24 4.55
CA MET A 1 -39.11 8.89 4.79
C MET A 1 -38.18 9.45 3.71
N SER A 2 -38.53 9.39 2.42
CA SER A 2 -37.76 10.04 1.34
C SER A 2 -37.63 11.56 1.52
N GLU A 3 -38.70 12.27 1.85
CA GLU A 3 -38.66 13.73 2.07
C GLU A 3 -37.74 14.14 3.23
N ILE A 4 -37.68 13.33 4.29
CA ILE A 4 -36.77 13.55 5.42
C ILE A 4 -35.32 13.43 4.95
N PHE A 5 -35.01 12.40 4.16
CA PHE A 5 -33.69 12.25 3.57
C PHE A 5 -33.31 13.43 2.68
N HIS A 6 -34.23 13.91 1.83
CA HIS A 6 -33.99 15.08 0.98
C HIS A 6 -33.63 16.31 1.81
N SER A 7 -34.42 16.61 2.85
CA SER A 7 -34.17 17.74 3.74
C SER A 7 -32.81 17.66 4.43
N LEU A 8 -32.41 16.47 4.92
CA LEU A 8 -31.11 16.27 5.57
C LEU A 8 -29.95 16.53 4.60
N VAL A 9 -30.02 16.02 3.38
CA VAL A 9 -29.00 16.21 2.34
C VAL A 9 -28.91 17.68 1.90
N LEU A 10 -30.05 18.36 1.75
CA LEU A 10 -30.09 19.80 1.42
C LEU A 10 -29.47 20.65 2.54
N ASN A 11 -29.63 20.23 3.79
CA ASN A 11 -28.97 20.84 4.95
C ASN A 11 -27.53 20.36 5.19
N ARG A 12 -26.93 19.67 4.20
CA ARG A 12 -25.53 19.19 4.25
C ARG A 12 -25.22 18.25 5.42
N ARG A 13 -26.22 17.52 5.90
CA ARG A 13 -26.05 16.46 6.91
C ARG A 13 -25.54 15.19 6.22
N PHE A 14 -24.21 15.06 6.17
CA PHE A 14 -23.53 13.91 5.57
C PHE A 14 -22.97 12.99 6.65
N ASP A 15 -23.86 12.31 7.36
CA ASP A 15 -23.53 11.41 8.47
C ASP A 15 -24.23 10.05 8.36
N ASP A 16 -23.81 9.11 9.21
CA ASP A 16 -24.37 7.76 9.24
C ASP A 16 -25.85 7.74 9.68
N ALA A 17 -26.31 8.75 10.42
CA ALA A 17 -27.73 8.86 10.77
C ALA A 17 -28.57 9.12 9.53
N THR A 18 -28.10 9.99 8.64
CA THR A 18 -28.74 10.29 7.37
C THR A 18 -28.72 9.08 6.43
N LEU A 19 -27.65 8.27 6.43
CA LEU A 19 -27.62 6.99 5.70
C LEU A 19 -28.66 5.99 6.21
N ARG A 20 -28.85 5.87 7.53
CA ARG A 20 -29.90 5.01 8.10
C ARG A 20 -31.31 5.46 7.73
N VAL A 21 -31.55 6.77 7.61
CA VAL A 21 -32.82 7.30 7.10
C VAL A 21 -33.04 6.87 5.65
N LEU A 22 -32.01 6.91 4.81
CA LEU A 22 -32.06 6.42 3.43
C LEU A 22 -32.39 4.93 3.39
N GLU A 23 -31.66 4.10 4.14
CA GLU A 23 -31.92 2.66 4.23
C GLU A 23 -33.37 2.37 4.62
N SER A 24 -33.88 3.07 5.64
CA SER A 24 -35.26 2.94 6.09
C SER A 24 -36.28 3.37 5.02
N ALA A 25 -35.97 4.40 4.23
CA ALA A 25 -36.81 4.84 3.13
C ALA A 25 -36.89 3.83 1.97
N LEU A 26 -35.89 2.97 1.84
CA LEU A 26 -35.81 1.95 0.79
C LEU A 26 -36.56 0.66 1.13
N VAL A 27 -36.99 0.49 2.38
CA VAL A 27 -37.79 -0.66 2.82
C VAL A 27 -39.23 -0.48 2.34
N SER A 28 -39.64 -1.24 1.32
CA SER A 28 -41.04 -1.32 0.87
C SER A 28 -41.48 -2.78 0.76
N LYS A 29 -42.77 -3.03 1.02
CA LYS A 29 -43.41 -4.34 0.83
C LYS A 29 -43.83 -4.59 -0.63
N ASP A 30 -43.96 -3.53 -1.42
CA ASP A 30 -44.41 -3.59 -2.81
C ASP A 30 -43.25 -3.22 -3.76
N VAL A 31 -43.09 -4.02 -4.81
CA VAL A 31 -41.96 -3.89 -5.75
C VAL A 31 -42.09 -2.62 -6.58
N LYS A 32 -43.31 -2.25 -6.99
CA LYS A 32 -43.54 -1.09 -7.85
C LYS A 32 -43.19 0.21 -7.14
N SER A 33 -43.69 0.38 -5.90
CA SER A 33 -43.35 1.49 -5.02
C SER A 33 -41.85 1.51 -4.66
N SER A 34 -41.22 0.36 -4.47
CA SER A 34 -39.77 0.28 -4.22
C SER A 34 -38.96 0.82 -5.40
N ILE A 35 -39.31 0.43 -6.63
CA ILE A 35 -38.64 0.90 -7.86
C ILE A 35 -38.84 2.41 -8.02
N GLU A 36 -40.06 2.91 -7.82
CA GLU A 36 -40.37 4.33 -7.94
C GLU A 36 -39.57 5.17 -6.93
N VAL A 37 -39.58 4.77 -5.64
CA VAL A 37 -38.80 5.44 -4.59
C VAL A 37 -37.31 5.43 -4.91
N ARG A 38 -36.76 4.29 -5.36
CA ARG A 38 -35.35 4.17 -5.76
C ARG A 38 -35.01 5.07 -6.94
N SER A 39 -35.90 5.18 -7.92
CA SER A 39 -35.69 6.04 -9.10
C SER A 39 -35.67 7.52 -8.71
N GLY A 40 -36.62 7.97 -7.88
CA GLY A 40 -36.70 9.35 -7.39
C GLY A 40 -35.48 9.74 -6.55
N LEU A 41 -35.08 8.89 -5.60
CA LEU A 41 -33.90 9.11 -4.78
C LEU A 41 -32.61 9.14 -5.62
N ARG A 42 -32.51 8.28 -6.64
CA ARG A 42 -31.36 8.27 -7.55
C ARG A 42 -31.29 9.56 -8.37
N GLN A 43 -32.42 10.05 -8.88
CA GLN A 43 -32.45 11.31 -9.61
C GLN A 43 -32.04 12.49 -8.71
N PHE A 44 -32.59 12.54 -7.49
CA PHE A 44 -32.22 13.54 -6.50
C PHE A 44 -30.73 13.50 -6.14
N LEU A 45 -30.18 12.32 -5.85
CA LEU A 45 -28.76 12.16 -5.54
C LEU A 45 -27.87 12.60 -6.70
N ARG A 46 -28.25 12.30 -7.95
CA ARG A 46 -27.51 12.76 -9.14
C ARG A 46 -27.48 14.27 -9.28
N SER A 47 -28.62 14.94 -9.06
CA SER A 47 -28.66 16.41 -9.14
C SER A 47 -27.92 17.06 -7.98
N GLU A 48 -28.17 16.60 -6.76
CA GLU A 48 -27.65 17.27 -5.56
C GLU A 48 -26.16 17.00 -5.36
N SER A 49 -25.68 15.79 -5.69
CA SER A 49 -24.25 15.49 -5.60
C SER A 49 -23.40 16.43 -6.45
N LEU A 50 -23.87 16.85 -7.63
CA LEU A 50 -23.13 17.81 -8.47
C LEU A 50 -22.98 19.17 -7.78
N SER A 51 -24.05 19.66 -7.13
CA SER A 51 -24.02 20.90 -6.33
C SER A 51 -23.05 20.77 -5.16
N VAL A 52 -23.17 19.68 -4.41
CA VAL A 52 -22.32 19.40 -3.25
C VAL A 52 -20.84 19.30 -3.64
N LEU A 53 -20.51 18.61 -4.75
CA LEU A 53 -19.14 18.49 -5.23
C LEU A 53 -18.51 19.85 -5.57
N ARG A 54 -19.29 20.77 -6.15
CA ARG A 54 -18.83 22.14 -6.42
C ARG A 54 -18.58 22.91 -5.13
N GLU A 55 -19.49 22.82 -4.17
CA GLU A 55 -19.39 23.49 -2.87
C GLU A 55 -18.17 23.02 -2.06
N ILE A 56 -17.88 21.72 -2.07
CA ILE A 56 -16.76 21.16 -1.30
C ILE A 56 -15.42 21.27 -2.03
N SER A 57 -15.38 21.77 -3.26
CA SER A 57 -14.17 21.82 -4.09
C SER A 57 -13.03 22.61 -3.43
N GLU A 58 -13.36 23.63 -2.62
CA GLU A 58 -12.39 24.45 -1.91
C GLU A 58 -12.19 24.02 -0.45
N LYS A 59 -12.95 23.04 0.04
CA LYS A 59 -12.85 22.54 1.41
C LYS A 59 -11.63 21.65 1.62
N SER A 60 -11.34 21.34 2.89
CA SER A 60 -10.24 20.47 3.24
C SER A 60 -10.41 19.06 2.67
N ALA A 61 -9.30 18.35 2.46
CA ALA A 61 -9.36 16.98 1.97
C ALA A 61 -10.12 16.03 2.91
N ARG A 62 -10.11 16.31 4.23
CA ARG A 62 -10.86 15.53 5.22
C ARG A 62 -12.36 15.67 5.00
N GLU A 63 -12.85 16.90 4.83
CA GLU A 63 -14.26 17.17 4.57
C GLU A 63 -14.70 16.59 3.22
N LYS A 64 -13.86 16.76 2.18
CA LYS A 64 -14.10 16.14 0.87
C LYS A 64 -14.26 14.63 0.98
N LEU A 65 -13.40 13.96 1.73
CA LEU A 65 -13.48 12.50 1.94
C LEU A 65 -14.76 12.09 2.65
N LEU A 66 -15.17 12.79 3.72
CA LEU A 66 -16.41 12.50 4.44
C LEU A 66 -17.64 12.58 3.52
N VAL A 67 -17.68 13.63 2.70
CA VAL A 67 -18.79 13.86 1.76
C VAL A 67 -18.78 12.82 0.64
N LEU A 68 -17.61 12.55 0.05
CA LEU A 68 -17.48 11.53 -1.00
C LEU A 68 -17.86 10.14 -0.48
N GLU A 69 -17.45 9.78 0.73
CA GLU A 69 -17.81 8.51 1.37
C GLU A 69 -19.32 8.39 1.58
N PHE A 70 -19.95 9.43 2.12
CA PHE A 70 -21.40 9.50 2.27
C PHE A 70 -22.12 9.32 0.92
N LEU A 71 -21.68 10.04 -0.11
CA LEU A 71 -22.30 9.97 -1.44
C LEU A 71 -22.14 8.58 -2.06
N VAL A 72 -20.92 8.01 -2.04
CA VAL A 72 -20.65 6.66 -2.58
C VAL A 72 -21.55 5.62 -1.90
N ARG A 73 -21.70 5.68 -0.57
CA ARG A 73 -22.60 4.78 0.17
C ARG A 73 -24.07 5.00 -0.20
N SER A 74 -24.51 6.26 -0.30
CA SER A 74 -25.88 6.62 -0.69
C SER A 74 -26.24 6.08 -2.08
N PHE A 75 -25.34 6.26 -3.05
CA PHE A 75 -25.46 5.76 -4.42
C PHE A 75 -25.54 4.22 -4.46
N ALA A 76 -24.68 3.54 -3.69
CA ALA A 76 -24.73 2.08 -3.57
C ALA A 76 -26.09 1.59 -3.02
N LEU A 77 -26.64 2.25 -1.99
CA LEU A 77 -27.93 1.90 -1.38
C LEU A 77 -29.10 2.00 -2.38
N VAL A 78 -29.16 3.08 -3.17
CA VAL A 78 -30.20 3.25 -4.20
C VAL A 78 -29.97 2.37 -5.44
N GLY A 79 -28.89 1.58 -5.47
CA GLY A 79 -28.52 0.66 -6.55
C GLY A 79 -27.99 1.35 -7.78
N ASP A 80 -27.25 2.42 -7.60
CA ASP A 80 -26.55 3.14 -8.65
C ASP A 80 -25.06 3.17 -8.29
N SER A 81 -24.24 2.34 -8.93
CA SER A 81 -22.80 2.36 -8.71
C SER A 81 -22.24 3.62 -9.37
N CYS A 82 -22.25 4.76 -8.68
CA CYS A 82 -21.63 5.97 -9.18
C CYS A 82 -20.10 5.79 -9.18
N LEU A 83 -19.58 5.10 -10.20
CA LEU A 83 -18.18 4.72 -10.32
C LEU A 83 -17.26 5.94 -10.38
N ALA A 84 -17.74 7.06 -10.91
CA ALA A 84 -17.01 8.32 -10.92
C ALA A 84 -16.72 8.82 -9.48
N LEU A 85 -17.75 8.90 -8.63
CA LEU A 85 -17.58 9.30 -7.23
C LEU A 85 -16.67 8.34 -6.47
N ARG A 86 -16.82 7.03 -6.72
CA ARG A 86 -15.96 6.02 -6.10
C ARG A 86 -14.49 6.17 -6.55
N TYR A 87 -14.25 6.43 -7.82
CA TYR A 87 -12.92 6.68 -8.35
C TYR A 87 -12.27 7.92 -7.71
N GLU A 88 -13.00 9.04 -7.65
CA GLU A 88 -12.54 10.28 -7.00
C GLU A 88 -12.23 10.07 -5.51
N ALA A 89 -13.08 9.32 -4.81
CA ALA A 89 -12.84 8.96 -3.42
C ALA A 89 -11.53 8.18 -3.25
N LEU A 90 -11.30 7.17 -4.11
CA LEU A 90 -10.06 6.37 -4.07
C LEU A 90 -8.82 7.23 -4.36
N LEU A 91 -8.87 8.09 -5.38
CA LEU A 91 -7.77 9.00 -5.70
C LEU A 91 -7.44 9.94 -4.54
N LEU A 92 -8.45 10.57 -3.95
CA LEU A 92 -8.26 11.50 -2.84
C LEU A 92 -7.69 10.79 -1.60
N ARG A 93 -8.11 9.54 -1.35
CA ARG A 93 -7.60 8.71 -0.26
C ARG A 93 -6.14 8.33 -0.47
N ASP A 94 -5.76 7.88 -1.67
CA ASP A 94 -4.36 7.56 -2.00
C ASP A 94 -3.47 8.80 -1.92
N LEU A 95 -3.95 9.96 -2.40
CA LEU A 95 -3.22 11.23 -2.29
C LEU A 95 -2.95 11.60 -0.82
N LYS A 96 -3.93 11.36 0.07
CA LYS A 96 -3.82 11.69 1.50
C LYS A 96 -3.12 10.62 2.33
N SER A 97 -2.83 9.46 1.76
CA SER A 97 -2.14 8.38 2.46
C SER A 97 -0.71 8.74 2.88
N ALA A 98 -0.09 9.69 2.17
CA ALA A 98 1.25 10.18 2.50
C ALA A 98 1.32 10.81 3.91
N THR A 99 0.25 11.50 4.33
CA THR A 99 0.16 12.11 5.67
C THR A 99 -0.59 11.22 6.66
N ASN A 100 -1.50 10.37 6.17
CA ASN A 100 -2.33 9.49 7.00
C ASN A 100 -2.31 8.05 6.47
N PRO A 101 -1.44 7.17 6.99
CA PRO A 101 -1.30 5.80 6.48
C PRO A 101 -2.60 4.99 6.45
N TRP A 102 -3.55 5.27 7.36
CA TRP A 102 -4.88 4.64 7.39
C TRP A 102 -5.74 4.90 6.14
N LEU A 103 -5.43 5.94 5.36
CA LEU A 103 -6.10 6.26 4.11
C LEU A 103 -5.49 5.52 2.91
N GLN A 104 -4.43 4.73 3.11
CA GLN A 104 -3.83 3.97 2.03
C GLN A 104 -4.85 3.07 1.34
N VAL A 105 -4.95 3.21 0.02
CA VAL A 105 -5.80 2.35 -0.80
C VAL A 105 -5.03 1.07 -1.12
N PRO A 106 -5.46 -0.11 -0.66
CA PRO A 106 -4.81 -1.36 -1.01
C PRO A 106 -4.99 -1.66 -2.50
N TYR A 107 -4.00 -2.32 -3.11
CA TYR A 107 -4.06 -2.69 -4.53
C TYR A 107 -5.29 -3.55 -4.87
N THR A 108 -5.77 -4.37 -3.91
CA THR A 108 -6.95 -5.21 -4.06
C THR A 108 -8.23 -4.40 -4.24
N GLU A 109 -8.35 -3.25 -3.58
CA GLU A 109 -9.51 -2.37 -3.72
C GLU A 109 -9.51 -1.67 -5.08
N TRP A 110 -8.33 -1.26 -5.57
CA TRP A 110 -8.17 -0.76 -6.94
C TRP A 110 -8.54 -1.82 -7.99
N LEU A 111 -8.12 -3.07 -7.80
CA LEU A 111 -8.50 -4.18 -8.70
C LEU A 111 -10.00 -4.47 -8.66
N ASN A 112 -10.61 -4.49 -7.49
CA ASN A 112 -12.06 -4.67 -7.36
C ASN A 112 -12.82 -3.54 -8.08
N PHE A 113 -12.36 -2.29 -7.93
CA PHE A 113 -12.93 -1.16 -8.66
C PHE A 113 -12.72 -1.28 -10.18
N ALA A 114 -11.55 -1.76 -10.61
CA ALA A 114 -11.26 -1.99 -12.03
C ALA A 114 -12.20 -3.04 -12.64
N HIS A 115 -12.41 -4.16 -11.95
CA HIS A 115 -13.36 -5.19 -12.37
C HIS A 115 -14.78 -4.63 -12.50
N GLN A 116 -15.26 -3.92 -11.47
CA GLN A 116 -16.59 -3.30 -11.51
C GLN A 116 -16.73 -2.29 -12.65
N SER A 117 -15.68 -1.50 -12.90
CA SER A 117 -15.66 -0.52 -14.00
C SER A 117 -15.69 -1.21 -15.36
N LYS A 118 -14.95 -2.31 -15.53
CA LYS A 118 -14.93 -3.12 -16.75
C LYS A 118 -16.30 -3.76 -17.01
N ASP A 119 -16.89 -4.37 -15.99
CA ASP A 119 -18.20 -5.02 -16.09
C ASP A 119 -19.32 -4.01 -16.41
N SER A 120 -19.09 -2.74 -16.05
CA SER A 120 -19.97 -1.60 -16.39
C SER A 120 -19.65 -0.94 -17.74
N GLY A 121 -18.69 -1.47 -18.52
CA GLY A 121 -18.30 -0.95 -19.83
C GLY A 121 -17.31 0.24 -19.82
N PHE A 122 -16.82 0.67 -18.66
CA PHE A 122 -15.88 1.79 -18.52
C PHE A 122 -14.41 1.32 -18.61
N TYR A 123 -14.02 0.77 -19.76
CA TYR A 123 -12.69 0.17 -19.96
C TYR A 123 -11.53 1.14 -19.67
N SER A 124 -11.61 2.41 -20.10
CA SER A 124 -10.54 3.38 -19.85
C SER A 124 -10.37 3.70 -18.36
N VAL A 125 -11.48 3.73 -17.61
CA VAL A 125 -11.45 3.92 -16.16
C VAL A 125 -10.89 2.68 -15.46
N ALA A 126 -11.30 1.49 -15.93
CA ALA A 126 -10.75 0.23 -15.45
C ALA A 126 -9.23 0.14 -15.66
N GLY A 127 -8.73 0.58 -16.83
CA GLY A 127 -7.29 0.64 -17.12
C GLY A 127 -6.53 1.52 -16.11
N ARG A 128 -7.01 2.74 -15.86
CA ARG A 128 -6.41 3.63 -14.84
C ARG A 128 -6.45 3.03 -13.44
N ALA A 129 -7.51 2.32 -13.09
CA ALA A 129 -7.61 1.64 -11.81
C ALA A 129 -6.57 0.49 -11.69
N CYS A 130 -6.35 -0.27 -12.76
CA CYS A 130 -5.29 -1.28 -12.82
C CYS A 130 -3.89 -0.67 -12.68
N GLU A 131 -3.63 0.48 -13.32
CA GLU A 131 -2.37 1.21 -13.18
C GLU A 131 -2.14 1.63 -11.71
N ASN A 132 -3.15 2.20 -11.05
CA ASN A 132 -3.08 2.54 -9.63
C ASN A 132 -2.85 1.30 -8.75
N ALA A 133 -3.52 0.18 -9.05
CA ALA A 133 -3.28 -1.08 -8.35
C ALA A 133 -1.82 -1.53 -8.46
N LEU A 134 -1.24 -1.46 -9.67
CA LEU A 134 0.15 -1.84 -9.91
C LEU A 134 1.12 -0.94 -9.13
N VAL A 135 0.87 0.37 -9.08
CA VAL A 135 1.65 1.31 -8.27
C VAL A 135 1.59 0.95 -6.79
N CYS A 136 0.40 0.70 -6.24
CA CYS A 136 0.26 0.27 -4.83
C CYS A 136 0.97 -1.06 -4.56
N PHE A 137 0.87 -2.03 -5.47
CA PHE A 137 1.54 -3.31 -5.35
C PHE A 137 3.06 -3.16 -5.30
N LYS A 138 3.64 -2.37 -6.22
CA LYS A 138 5.08 -2.09 -6.26
C LYS A 138 5.58 -1.42 -4.97
N ARG A 139 4.86 -0.41 -4.47
CA ARG A 139 5.19 0.26 -3.19
C ARG A 139 5.24 -0.74 -2.03
N LYS A 140 4.24 -1.62 -1.92
CA LYS A 140 4.17 -2.64 -0.86
C LYS A 140 5.32 -3.64 -0.97
N PHE A 141 5.61 -4.12 -2.17
CA PHE A 141 6.69 -5.08 -2.42
C PHE A 141 8.07 -4.49 -2.10
N GLN A 142 8.31 -3.24 -2.48
CA GLN A 142 9.56 -2.53 -2.17
C GLN A 142 9.76 -2.35 -0.67
N ALA A 143 8.70 -1.94 0.06
CA ALA A 143 8.76 -1.81 1.52
C ALA A 143 9.09 -3.15 2.20
N GLN A 144 8.40 -4.24 1.79
CA GLN A 144 8.65 -5.58 2.31
C GLN A 144 10.07 -6.08 2.01
N THR A 145 10.57 -5.83 0.81
CA THR A 145 11.94 -6.20 0.41
C THR A 145 12.97 -5.44 1.25
N ALA A 146 12.78 -4.14 1.44
CA ALA A 146 13.67 -3.33 2.28
C ALA A 146 13.69 -3.81 3.73
N ASP A 147 12.52 -4.14 4.30
CA ASP A 147 12.42 -4.65 5.66
C ASP A 147 13.05 -6.04 5.82
N TYR A 148 12.87 -6.92 4.83
CA TYR A 148 13.54 -8.22 4.78
C TYR A 148 15.06 -8.08 4.75
N LEU A 149 15.59 -7.19 3.89
CA LEU A 149 17.03 -6.94 3.80
C LEU A 149 17.59 -6.34 5.10
N LYS A 150 16.88 -5.39 5.72
CA LYS A 150 17.24 -4.84 7.04
C LYS A 150 17.28 -5.92 8.12
N LYS A 151 16.30 -6.82 8.13
CA LYS A 151 16.26 -7.96 9.06
C LYS A 151 17.46 -8.89 8.87
N ARG A 152 17.78 -9.25 7.63
CA ARG A 152 18.96 -10.08 7.29
C ARG A 152 20.28 -9.42 7.69
N LEU A 153 20.42 -8.10 7.52
CA LEU A 153 21.60 -7.37 7.96
C LEU A 153 21.75 -7.38 9.50
N LYS A 154 20.65 -7.22 10.24
CA LYS A 154 20.66 -7.33 11.72
C LYS A 154 21.01 -8.73 12.19
N GLU A 155 20.41 -9.78 11.61
CA GLU A 155 20.74 -11.17 11.92
C GLU A 155 22.22 -11.48 11.63
N LYS A 156 22.73 -11.06 10.48
CA LYS A 156 24.14 -11.25 10.11
C LYS A 156 25.11 -10.47 11.00
N SER A 157 24.69 -9.32 11.56
CA SER A 157 25.48 -8.56 12.54
C SER A 157 25.49 -9.20 13.94
N MET A 158 24.46 -9.96 14.29
CA MET A 158 24.33 -10.66 15.57
C MET A 158 25.10 -11.99 15.58
N ASP A 159 25.23 -12.64 14.41
CA ASP A 159 26.03 -13.85 14.23
C ASP A 159 27.55 -13.58 14.34
N CYS A 160 28.00 -12.38 13.92
CA CYS A 160 29.39 -11.96 14.00
C CYS A 160 29.83 -11.44 15.38
N SER A 161 28.92 -11.22 16.34
CA SER A 161 29.29 -10.71 17.68
C SER A 161 29.61 -11.81 18.69
N SER A 162 29.31 -13.08 18.39
CA SER A 162 29.64 -14.22 19.25
C SER A 162 30.91 -14.98 18.84
N VAL A 163 31.48 -14.69 17.67
CA VAL A 163 32.75 -15.29 17.20
C VAL A 163 33.76 -14.19 16.91
N CYS A 164 34.26 -13.56 17.98
CA CYS A 164 35.51 -12.80 17.99
C CYS A 164 36.03 -12.71 19.43
N LYS A 165 36.28 -13.86 20.05
CA LYS A 165 37.40 -13.94 21.00
C LYS A 165 38.54 -14.57 20.23
N ASP A 166 39.49 -13.72 19.81
CA ASP A 166 40.79 -14.08 19.28
C ASP A 166 41.51 -15.01 20.27
N THR A 167 41.15 -16.28 20.26
CA THR A 167 41.99 -17.30 20.84
C THR A 167 42.95 -17.65 19.72
N LYS A 168 44.09 -16.95 19.69
CA LYS A 168 45.22 -17.34 18.84
C LYS A 168 45.55 -18.79 19.18
N SER A 169 44.99 -19.71 18.41
CA SER A 169 45.17 -21.14 18.57
C SER A 169 46.67 -21.41 18.54
N VAL A 170 47.21 -21.88 19.67
CA VAL A 170 48.63 -22.17 19.87
C VAL A 170 49.14 -23.10 18.76
N ALA A 171 48.29 -24.01 18.26
CA ALA A 171 48.59 -24.88 17.13
C ALA A 171 48.89 -24.11 15.83
N SER A 172 48.14 -23.04 15.54
CA SER A 172 48.36 -22.21 14.34
C SER A 172 49.68 -21.44 14.40
N THR A 173 50.05 -20.97 15.60
CA THR A 173 51.33 -20.30 15.85
C THR A 173 52.50 -21.27 15.69
N LEU A 174 52.41 -22.47 16.27
CA LEU A 174 53.44 -23.51 16.15
C LEU A 174 53.60 -23.99 14.70
N PHE A 175 52.50 -24.17 13.97
CA PHE A 175 52.53 -24.55 12.56
C PHE A 175 53.23 -23.49 11.70
N ARG A 176 52.86 -22.21 11.85
CA ARG A 176 53.49 -21.09 11.14
C ARG A 176 54.98 -20.95 11.48
N ASN A 177 55.35 -21.12 12.75
CA ASN A 177 56.74 -21.08 13.19
C ASN A 177 57.54 -22.27 12.63
N GLY A 178 56.92 -23.46 12.55
CA GLY A 178 57.51 -24.64 11.93
C GLY A 178 57.85 -24.43 10.46
N ILE A 179 56.93 -23.85 9.68
CA ILE A 179 57.17 -23.51 8.27
C ILE A 179 58.33 -22.52 8.15
N LYS A 180 58.34 -21.44 8.95
CA LYS A 180 59.43 -20.44 8.93
C LYS A 180 60.79 -21.08 9.23
N LYS A 181 60.87 -21.94 10.25
CA LYS A 181 62.12 -22.61 10.63
C LYS A 181 62.61 -23.60 9.58
N ARG A 182 61.69 -24.26 8.84
CA ARG A 182 62.06 -25.15 7.72
C ARG A 182 62.59 -24.34 6.53
N ASN A 183 61.96 -23.21 6.20
CA ASN A 183 62.40 -22.36 5.10
C ASN A 183 63.77 -21.72 5.37
N LEU A 184 64.03 -21.28 6.61
CA LEU A 184 65.33 -20.72 6.99
C LEU A 184 66.47 -21.73 6.87
N ARG A 185 66.23 -23.00 7.26
CA ARG A 185 67.22 -24.08 7.07
C ARG A 185 67.54 -24.32 5.61
N LYS A 186 66.52 -24.46 4.76
CA LYS A 186 66.71 -24.61 3.31
C LYS A 186 67.48 -23.45 2.69
N LEU A 187 67.19 -22.21 3.12
CA LEU A 187 67.89 -21.02 2.63
C LEU A 187 69.38 -21.01 3.01
N ASN A 188 69.71 -21.42 4.23
CA ASN A 188 71.10 -21.52 4.67
C ASN A 188 71.83 -22.65 3.94
N GLU A 189 71.20 -23.82 3.79
CA GLU A 189 71.75 -24.94 3.01
C GLU A 189 72.04 -24.53 1.57
N SER A 190 71.11 -23.84 0.89
CA SER A 190 71.33 -23.34 -0.47
C SER A 190 72.47 -22.31 -0.56
N ARG A 191 72.63 -21.47 0.47
CA ARG A 191 73.73 -20.48 0.52
C ARG A 191 75.08 -21.13 0.81
N SER A 192 75.11 -22.19 1.60
CA SER A 192 76.33 -22.97 1.86
C SER A 192 76.75 -23.76 0.62
N LEU A 193 75.81 -24.35 -0.11
CA LEU A 193 76.06 -25.04 -1.38
C LEU A 193 76.60 -24.09 -2.46
N SER A 194 76.06 -22.87 -2.59
CA SER A 194 76.58 -21.91 -3.58
C SER A 194 78.00 -21.43 -3.26
N ARG A 195 78.39 -21.38 -1.99
CA ARG A 195 79.75 -20.99 -1.58
C ARG A 195 80.80 -22.08 -1.85
N MET A 196 80.38 -23.34 -2.05
CA MET A 196 81.30 -24.43 -2.42
C MET A 196 81.49 -24.54 -3.94
N THR A 197 80.58 -23.99 -4.75
CA THR A 197 80.68 -24.00 -6.22
C THR A 197 81.46 -22.82 -6.81
N ASP A 198 81.74 -21.77 -6.02
CA ASP A 198 82.53 -20.61 -6.44
C ASP A 198 84.03 -20.75 -6.11
N GLY A 199 84.47 -21.95 -5.70
CA GLY A 199 85.86 -22.29 -5.37
C GLY A 199 86.33 -23.53 -6.11
N SER A 200 86.40 -23.48 -7.44
CA SER A 200 87.16 -24.38 -8.31
C SER A 200 87.59 -23.64 -9.57
#